data_AF-A0A3R7M7E5-F1
#
_entry.id   AF-A0A3R7M7E5-F1
#
_cell.length_a   1.000
_cell.length_b   1.000
_cell.length_c   1.000
_cell.angle_alpha   90.00
_cell.angle_beta   90.00
_cell.angle_gamma   90.00
#
_symmetry.space_group_name_H-M   'P 1'
#
loop_
_entity.id
_entity.type
_entity.pdbx_description
1 polymer ?
#
loop_
_entity_poly.entity_id
_entity_poly.type
_entity_poly.pdbx_seq_one_letter_code
_entity_poly.pdbx_strand_id
1 'polypeptide(L)'
;MAPTRLTFTICGIINHPLFQQCCEAAEYLKKEYKDEFYVEIFREVPRDFHSRRQKMLDEGSIADGTMNVIVLRDGGMAMSGEAFLQMLQGQTHFRILNIPVEAANSYEKMACASWKCFLRERGNRYCWMLVSVDDVVRGRITFELYSQVVPNTCNNFWHLCRGDLGSVSADTDGEGEAQPLELTYKGSNFFRILHEAWVMGGDISRDHNGNGGYSCYGRYFPNESYAIPHDAPGVVGMCNDNEDTNASSFYITMKAMSWMNGRYVAFGRVIDGMDVVEAIHDVDVKHNQSPCKTITITDCGVIDLTDD
;
A
#
# COMPACT_ATOMS: atom_id res chain seq x y z
N MET A 1 -19.31 -43.61 9.16
CA MET A 1 -19.14 -42.14 9.07
C MET A 1 -18.27 -41.89 7.85
N ALA A 2 -18.69 -41.05 6.91
CA ALA A 2 -17.77 -40.59 5.86
C ALA A 2 -16.56 -39.92 6.55
N PRO A 3 -15.32 -40.14 6.08
CA PRO A 3 -14.19 -39.44 6.65
C PRO A 3 -14.44 -37.93 6.55
N THR A 4 -14.30 -37.23 7.66
CA THR A 4 -14.48 -35.78 7.70
C THR A 4 -13.35 -35.17 6.87
N ARG A 5 -13.70 -34.54 5.75
CA ARG A 5 -12.78 -33.82 4.87
C ARG A 5 -11.97 -32.81 5.69
N LEU A 6 -10.65 -32.79 5.53
CA LEU A 6 -9.80 -31.80 6.18
C LEU A 6 -9.99 -30.45 5.51
N THR A 7 -10.43 -29.45 6.27
CA THR A 7 -10.65 -28.08 5.76
C THR A 7 -9.54 -27.16 6.20
N PHE A 8 -9.05 -26.37 5.25
CA PHE A 8 -8.06 -25.33 5.47
C PHE A 8 -8.48 -23.99 4.84
N THR A 9 -8.12 -22.89 5.50
CA THR A 9 -8.18 -21.54 4.92
C THR A 9 -6.77 -20.97 4.88
N ILE A 10 -6.27 -20.67 3.68
CA ILE A 10 -4.95 -20.08 3.46
C ILE A 10 -5.12 -18.57 3.33
N CYS A 11 -4.64 -17.82 4.31
CA CYS A 11 -4.51 -16.37 4.24
C CYS A 11 -3.05 -16.02 3.95
N GLY A 12 -2.78 -15.17 2.97
CA GLY A 12 -1.41 -14.77 2.70
C GLY A 12 -1.29 -13.55 1.81
N ILE A 13 -0.07 -13.02 1.80
CA ILE A 13 0.27 -11.86 1.00
C ILE A 13 0.40 -12.31 -0.46
N ILE A 14 -0.43 -11.73 -1.32
CA ILE A 14 -0.54 -12.20 -2.71
C ILE A 14 0.76 -12.09 -3.51
N ASN A 15 1.60 -11.10 -3.22
CA ASN A 15 2.88 -10.89 -3.90
C ASN A 15 4.04 -11.70 -3.27
N HIS A 16 3.75 -12.72 -2.44
CA HIS A 16 4.77 -13.53 -1.79
C HIS A 16 4.92 -14.93 -2.42
N PRO A 17 6.15 -15.40 -2.74
CA PRO A 17 6.39 -16.72 -3.37
C PRO A 17 5.80 -17.90 -2.59
N LEU A 18 5.96 -17.93 -1.25
CA LEU A 18 5.37 -18.96 -0.40
C LEU A 18 3.85 -19.06 -0.56
N PHE A 19 3.16 -17.92 -0.69
CA PHE A 19 1.71 -17.92 -0.88
C PHE A 19 1.33 -18.55 -2.22
N GLN A 20 2.13 -18.35 -3.27
CA GLN A 20 1.93 -18.97 -4.56
C GLN A 20 2.14 -20.50 -4.51
N GLN A 21 3.13 -20.97 -3.75
CA GLN A 21 3.32 -22.40 -3.48
C GLN A 21 2.10 -23.00 -2.78
N CYS A 22 1.58 -22.32 -1.76
CA CYS A 22 0.37 -22.76 -1.05
C CYS A 22 -0.87 -22.76 -1.96
N CYS A 23 -1.00 -21.78 -2.85
CA CYS A 23 -2.08 -21.74 -3.85
C CYS A 23 -1.99 -22.90 -4.85
N GLU A 24 -0.80 -23.20 -5.35
CA GLU A 24 -0.58 -24.35 -6.25
C GLU A 24 -0.92 -25.67 -5.55
N ALA A 25 -0.48 -25.83 -4.29
CA ALA A 25 -0.81 -26.99 -3.48
C ALA A 25 -2.33 -27.14 -3.28
N ALA A 26 -3.03 -26.03 -3.04
CA ALA A 26 -4.48 -26.02 -2.91
C ALA A 26 -5.21 -26.46 -4.20
N GLU A 27 -4.76 -25.98 -5.37
CA GLU A 27 -5.31 -26.42 -6.66
C GLU A 27 -5.00 -27.89 -6.94
N TYR A 28 -3.80 -28.37 -6.58
CA TYR A 28 -3.46 -29.79 -6.67
C TYR A 28 -4.40 -30.66 -5.81
N LEU A 29 -4.64 -30.27 -4.55
CA LEU A 29 -5.55 -31.00 -3.66
C LEU A 29 -6.99 -31.01 -4.19
N LYS A 30 -7.46 -29.87 -4.69
CA LYS A 30 -8.78 -29.75 -5.31
C LYS A 30 -8.96 -30.65 -6.52
N LYS A 31 -7.88 -30.96 -7.24
CA LYS A 31 -7.90 -31.85 -8.40
C LYS A 31 -7.76 -33.33 -8.04
N GLU A 32 -6.76 -33.67 -7.23
CA GLU A 32 -6.34 -35.06 -7.01
C GLU A 32 -6.84 -35.65 -5.67
N TYR A 33 -7.18 -34.81 -4.69
CA TYR A 33 -7.54 -35.22 -3.32
C TYR A 33 -8.84 -34.54 -2.80
N LYS A 34 -9.78 -34.22 -3.70
CA LYS A 34 -10.97 -33.43 -3.38
C LYS A 34 -11.88 -34.04 -2.31
N ASP A 35 -11.89 -35.36 -2.17
CA ASP A 35 -12.73 -36.06 -1.19
C ASP A 35 -12.08 -36.06 0.21
N GLU A 36 -10.78 -35.79 0.29
CA GLU A 36 -9.99 -35.77 1.53
C GLU A 36 -9.72 -34.35 2.03
N PHE A 37 -9.54 -33.37 1.13
CA PHE A 37 -9.13 -32.00 1.46
C PHE A 37 -10.05 -30.95 0.84
N TYR A 38 -10.42 -29.93 1.61
CA TYR A 38 -11.03 -28.68 1.17
C TYR A 38 -10.11 -27.53 1.52
N VAL A 39 -9.83 -26.66 0.56
CA VAL A 39 -8.96 -25.50 0.79
C VAL A 39 -9.62 -24.25 0.22
N GLU A 40 -9.78 -23.25 1.08
CA GLU A 40 -10.18 -21.90 0.71
C GLU A 40 -8.94 -20.99 0.69
N ILE A 41 -8.86 -20.09 -0.29
CA ILE A 41 -7.72 -19.17 -0.43
C ILE A 41 -8.22 -17.74 -0.27
N PHE A 42 -7.70 -17.05 0.74
CA PHE A 42 -7.95 -15.64 1.00
C PHE A 42 -6.72 -14.82 0.57
N ARG A 43 -6.91 -13.98 -0.45
CA ARG A 43 -5.86 -13.13 -1.04
C ARG A 43 -5.92 -11.75 -0.42
N GLU A 44 -4.82 -11.29 0.15
CA GLU A 44 -4.73 -9.99 0.82
C GLU A 44 -3.58 -9.15 0.24
N VAL A 45 -3.78 -7.84 0.22
CA VAL A 45 -2.66 -6.89 0.10
C VAL A 45 -1.83 -6.94 1.40
N PRO A 46 -0.53 -6.58 1.37
CA PRO A 46 0.33 -6.61 2.55
C PRO A 46 -0.27 -5.96 3.79
N ARG A 47 -0.82 -4.75 3.69
CA ARG A 47 -1.43 -4.05 4.82
C ARG A 47 -2.55 -4.86 5.49
N ASP A 48 -3.46 -5.41 4.71
CA ASP A 48 -4.64 -6.12 5.24
C ASP A 48 -4.20 -7.43 5.93
N PHE A 49 -3.23 -8.13 5.33
CA PHE A 49 -2.64 -9.32 5.92
C PHE A 49 -1.89 -9.03 7.22
N HIS A 50 -1.07 -7.97 7.27
CA HIS A 50 -0.34 -7.58 8.48
C HIS A 50 -1.28 -7.19 9.62
N SER A 51 -2.36 -6.46 9.31
CA SER A 51 -3.41 -6.12 10.27
C SER A 51 -4.10 -7.37 10.84
N ARG A 52 -4.46 -8.33 9.98
CA ARG A 52 -5.00 -9.63 10.40
C ARG A 52 -4.01 -10.38 11.29
N ARG A 53 -2.75 -10.48 10.88
CA ARG A 53 -1.70 -11.18 11.62
C ARG A 53 -1.52 -10.57 13.01
N GLN A 54 -1.48 -9.25 13.12
CA GLN A 54 -1.37 -8.57 14.41
C GLN A 54 -2.57 -8.88 15.30
N LYS A 55 -3.80 -8.78 14.78
CA LYS A 55 -5.00 -9.14 15.53
C LYS A 55 -4.96 -10.59 16.03
N MET A 56 -4.51 -11.53 15.19
CA MET A 56 -4.39 -12.93 15.58
C MET A 56 -3.31 -13.17 16.65
N LEU A 57 -2.22 -12.39 16.65
CA LEU A 57 -1.22 -12.42 17.73
C LEU A 57 -1.81 -11.91 19.04
N ASP A 58 -2.50 -10.77 19.00
CA ASP A 58 -3.09 -10.14 20.18
C ASP A 58 -4.17 -11.04 20.82
N GLU A 59 -4.90 -11.79 20.01
CA GLU A 59 -5.88 -12.80 20.44
C GLU A 59 -5.24 -14.14 20.88
N GLY A 60 -3.93 -14.32 20.67
CA GLY A 60 -3.22 -15.57 20.96
C GLY A 60 -3.55 -16.73 20.01
N SER A 61 -4.17 -16.45 18.86
CA SER A 61 -4.52 -17.44 17.83
C SER A 61 -3.30 -17.92 17.04
N ILE A 62 -2.25 -17.12 16.99
CA ILE A 62 -0.92 -17.47 16.47
C ILE A 62 0.16 -17.00 17.45
N ALA A 63 1.34 -17.63 17.41
CA ALA A 63 2.48 -17.28 18.25
C ALA A 63 3.63 -16.59 17.49
N ASP A 64 3.66 -16.71 16.16
CA ASP A 64 4.73 -16.18 15.31
C ASP A 64 4.20 -15.04 14.44
N GLY A 65 4.71 -13.84 14.70
CA GLY A 65 4.36 -12.62 13.98
C GLY A 65 5.13 -12.39 12.68
N THR A 66 5.98 -13.34 12.27
CA THR A 66 6.81 -13.22 11.07
C THR A 66 6.24 -13.95 9.86
N MET A 67 5.20 -14.76 10.04
CA MET A 67 4.58 -15.54 8.96
C MET A 67 4.04 -14.66 7.84
N ASN A 68 4.35 -14.99 6.57
CA ASN A 68 3.78 -14.36 5.37
C ASN A 68 2.60 -15.14 4.78
N VAL A 69 2.34 -16.33 5.32
CA VAL A 69 1.17 -17.17 5.02
C VAL A 69 0.72 -17.82 6.32
N ILE A 70 -0.56 -17.64 6.65
CA ILE A 70 -1.24 -18.26 7.79
C ILE A 70 -2.25 -19.26 7.23
N VAL A 71 -2.11 -20.52 7.63
CA VAL A 71 -3.05 -21.58 7.26
C VAL A 71 -3.87 -21.97 8.48
N LEU A 72 -5.17 -21.67 8.43
CA LEU A 72 -6.13 -22.06 9.44
C LEU A 72 -6.62 -23.47 9.14
N ARG A 73 -6.75 -24.32 10.17
CA ARG A 73 -7.32 -25.66 10.06
C ARG A 73 -8.58 -25.73 10.91
N ASP A 74 -9.67 -26.23 10.34
CA ASP A 74 -10.91 -26.43 11.09
C ASP A 74 -10.67 -27.32 12.32
N GLY A 75 -11.01 -26.81 13.51
CA GLY A 75 -10.82 -27.50 14.79
C GLY A 75 -9.37 -27.69 15.22
N GLY A 76 -8.41 -27.00 14.60
CA GLY A 76 -6.98 -27.08 14.91
C GLY A 76 -6.31 -25.72 15.13
N MET A 77 -5.02 -25.75 15.45
CA MET A 77 -4.19 -24.55 15.53
C MET A 77 -3.81 -24.08 14.13
N ALA A 78 -3.66 -22.76 13.97
CA ALA A 78 -3.08 -22.16 12.79
C ALA A 78 -1.61 -22.59 12.62
N MET A 79 -1.14 -22.66 11.37
CA MET A 79 0.22 -23.03 11.02
C MET A 79 0.78 -22.13 9.92
N SER A 80 2.09 -22.13 9.73
CA SER A 80 2.72 -21.40 8.63
C SER A 80 2.48 -22.09 7.29
N GLY A 81 2.68 -21.36 6.19
CA GLY A 81 2.63 -21.93 4.84
C GLY A 81 3.62 -23.08 4.65
N GLU A 82 4.82 -22.98 5.22
CA GLU A 82 5.84 -24.04 5.17
C GLU A 82 5.38 -25.31 5.90
N ALA A 83 4.80 -25.16 7.09
CA ALA A 83 4.27 -26.27 7.86
C ALA A 83 3.12 -26.98 7.12
N PHE A 84 2.24 -26.19 6.48
CA PHE A 84 1.18 -26.72 5.62
C PHE A 84 1.76 -27.51 4.43
N LEU A 85 2.71 -26.95 3.71
CA LEU A 85 3.34 -27.62 2.56
C LEU A 85 4.11 -28.89 2.99
N GLN A 86 4.79 -28.87 4.13
CA GLN A 86 5.46 -30.04 4.69
C GLN A 86 4.47 -31.15 5.04
N MET A 87 3.35 -30.80 5.69
CA MET A 87 2.26 -31.74 6.00
C MET A 87 1.72 -32.38 4.72
N LEU A 88 1.44 -31.58 3.68
CA LEU A 88 0.92 -32.08 2.41
C LEU A 88 1.88 -33.03 1.70
N GLN A 89 3.17 -32.71 1.66
CA GLN A 89 4.16 -33.59 1.04
C GLN A 89 4.28 -34.94 1.75
N GLY A 90 3.99 -35.00 3.06
CA GLY A 90 3.94 -36.23 3.83
C GLY A 90 2.67 -37.07 3.63
N GLN A 91 1.55 -36.45 3.25
CA GLN A 91 0.24 -37.11 3.11
C GLN A 91 -0.17 -37.36 1.66
N THR A 92 0.46 -36.69 0.71
CA THR A 92 0.09 -36.71 -0.70
C THR A 92 1.30 -36.88 -1.62
N HIS A 93 1.04 -37.02 -2.91
CA HIS A 93 2.08 -37.00 -3.95
C HIS A 93 2.47 -35.58 -4.40
N PHE A 94 1.91 -34.52 -3.80
CA PHE A 94 2.31 -33.14 -4.09
C PHE A 94 3.79 -32.93 -3.77
N ARG A 95 4.55 -32.25 -4.62
CA ARG A 95 5.95 -31.91 -4.37
C ARG A 95 6.20 -30.47 -4.79
N ILE A 96 6.88 -29.71 -3.93
CA ILE A 96 7.33 -28.37 -4.29
C ILE A 96 8.46 -28.51 -5.31
N LEU A 97 8.31 -27.83 -6.44
CA LEU A 97 9.37 -27.78 -7.44
C LEU A 97 10.41 -26.73 -7.02
N ASN A 98 11.69 -27.13 -7.03
CA ASN A 98 12.79 -26.18 -6.87
C ASN A 98 13.02 -25.49 -8.23
N ILE A 99 12.27 -24.43 -8.48
CA ILE A 99 12.33 -23.64 -9.71
C ILE A 99 13.28 -22.46 -9.47
N PRO A 100 14.31 -22.26 -10.31
CA PRO A 100 15.18 -21.08 -10.22
C PRO A 100 14.38 -19.79 -10.34
N VAL A 101 14.75 -18.76 -9.57
CA VAL A 101 14.06 -17.46 -9.50
C VAL A 101 13.95 -16.79 -10.88
N GLU A 102 14.94 -17.01 -11.73
CA GLU A 102 15.04 -16.44 -13.07
C GLU A 102 14.13 -17.14 -14.10
N ALA A 103 13.63 -18.34 -13.80
CA ALA A 103 12.77 -19.09 -14.69
C ALA A 103 11.44 -18.36 -14.92
N ALA A 104 10.83 -18.52 -16.11
CA ALA A 104 9.57 -17.85 -16.44
C ALA A 104 8.40 -18.27 -15.50
N ASN A 105 8.46 -19.48 -14.98
CA ASN A 105 7.48 -20.09 -14.07
C ASN A 105 7.96 -20.11 -12.62
N SER A 106 8.92 -19.26 -12.23
CA SER A 106 9.33 -19.15 -10.83
C SER A 106 8.20 -18.60 -9.96
N TYR A 107 8.19 -18.95 -8.67
CA TYR A 107 7.17 -18.46 -7.75
C TYR A 107 7.25 -16.94 -7.55
N GLU A 108 8.42 -16.33 -7.76
CA GLU A 108 8.61 -14.88 -7.76
C GLU A 108 7.87 -14.23 -8.94
N LYS A 109 8.00 -14.79 -10.15
CA LYS A 109 7.26 -14.29 -11.32
C LYS A 109 5.77 -14.55 -11.20
N MET A 110 5.37 -15.71 -10.68
CA MET A 110 3.97 -16.01 -10.39
C MET A 110 3.38 -15.03 -9.36
N ALA A 111 4.14 -14.67 -8.33
CA ALA A 111 3.72 -13.71 -7.32
C ALA A 111 3.54 -12.31 -7.92
N CYS A 112 4.48 -11.87 -8.76
CA CYS A 112 4.38 -10.60 -9.49
C CYS A 112 3.16 -10.57 -10.44
N ALA A 113 2.96 -11.64 -11.23
CA ALA A 113 1.82 -11.76 -12.12
C ALA A 113 0.48 -11.78 -11.35
N SER A 114 0.40 -12.58 -10.28
CA SER A 114 -0.79 -12.65 -9.42
C SER A 114 -1.10 -11.31 -8.76
N TRP A 115 -0.07 -10.56 -8.36
CA TRP A 115 -0.23 -9.21 -7.83
C TRP A 115 -0.86 -8.27 -8.86
N LYS A 116 -0.30 -8.21 -10.08
CA LYS A 116 -0.86 -7.38 -11.16
C LYS A 116 -2.30 -7.76 -11.49
N CYS A 117 -2.61 -9.06 -11.62
CA CYS A 117 -3.97 -9.54 -11.87
C CYS A 117 -4.95 -9.11 -10.77
N PHE A 118 -4.58 -9.32 -9.50
CA PHE A 118 -5.41 -8.94 -8.37
C PHE A 118 -5.66 -7.44 -8.27
N LEU A 119 -4.64 -6.62 -8.52
CA LEU A 119 -4.81 -5.17 -8.56
C LEU A 119 -5.73 -4.73 -9.70
N ARG A 120 -5.60 -5.36 -10.88
CA ARG A 120 -6.42 -5.09 -12.07
C ARG A 120 -7.90 -5.44 -11.84
N GLU A 121 -8.19 -6.57 -11.22
CA GLU A 121 -9.55 -7.02 -10.90
C GLU A 121 -10.32 -6.04 -9.99
N ARG A 122 -9.60 -5.29 -9.14
CA ARG A 122 -10.20 -4.26 -8.27
C ARG A 122 -10.52 -2.96 -9.01
N GLY A 123 -9.96 -2.75 -10.21
CA GLY A 123 -10.32 -1.64 -11.11
C GLY A 123 -9.93 -0.23 -10.62
N ASN A 124 -9.00 -0.14 -9.68
CA ASN A 124 -8.46 1.13 -9.16
C ASN A 124 -7.08 1.43 -9.77
N ARG A 125 -6.57 2.65 -9.52
CA ARG A 125 -5.19 3.02 -9.88
C ARG A 125 -4.26 2.83 -8.69
N TYR A 126 -2.98 2.60 -8.98
CA TYR A 126 -1.97 2.33 -7.96
C TYR A 126 -0.69 3.09 -8.23
N CYS A 127 -0.10 3.59 -7.16
CA CYS A 127 1.15 4.33 -7.19
C CYS A 127 2.02 3.99 -5.98
N TRP A 128 3.28 4.40 -6.04
CA TRP A 128 4.25 4.12 -4.99
C TRP A 128 5.23 5.27 -4.81
N MET A 129 5.80 5.35 -3.60
CA MET A 129 6.83 6.32 -3.21
C MET A 129 7.95 5.60 -2.47
N LEU A 130 9.21 5.84 -2.85
CA LEU A 130 10.39 5.41 -2.11
C LEU A 130 10.81 6.54 -1.17
N VAL A 131 10.83 6.28 0.13
CA VAL A 131 11.07 7.29 1.16
C VAL A 131 12.42 7.08 1.83
N SER A 132 13.12 8.18 2.08
CA SER A 132 14.34 8.22 2.90
C SER A 132 14.18 9.16 4.08
N VAL A 133 14.87 8.87 5.18
CA VAL A 133 14.99 9.73 6.36
C VAL A 133 16.48 10.01 6.58
N ASP A 134 16.89 11.28 6.50
CA ASP A 134 18.29 11.72 6.47
C ASP A 134 19.13 10.89 5.48
N ASP A 135 18.66 10.81 4.24
CA ASP A 135 19.27 10.05 3.13
C ASP A 135 19.37 8.53 3.32
N VAL A 136 18.83 8.00 4.42
CA VAL A 136 18.72 6.55 4.63
C VAL A 136 17.37 6.07 4.12
N VAL A 137 17.40 5.25 3.06
CA VAL A 137 16.20 4.61 2.48
C VAL A 137 15.48 3.79 3.56
N ARG A 138 14.21 4.11 3.79
CA ARG A 138 13.32 3.38 4.71
C ARG A 138 12.50 2.32 4.01
N GLY A 139 12.09 2.58 2.77
CA GLY A 139 11.33 1.63 1.98
C GLY A 139 10.30 2.29 1.08
N ARG A 140 9.46 1.45 0.50
CA ARG A 140 8.42 1.87 -0.45
C ARG A 140 7.05 1.86 0.23
N ILE A 141 6.30 2.94 0.06
CA ILE A 141 4.87 3.01 0.37
C ILE A 141 4.11 2.79 -0.94
N THR A 142 3.14 1.88 -0.94
CA THR A 142 2.27 1.62 -2.10
C THR A 142 0.84 2.02 -1.77
N PHE A 143 0.19 2.73 -2.68
CA PHE A 143 -1.15 3.27 -2.52
C PHE A 143 -2.13 2.67 -3.54
N GLU A 144 -3.34 2.40 -3.08
CA GLU A 144 -4.53 2.24 -3.90
C GLU A 144 -5.30 3.56 -3.93
N LEU A 145 -5.59 4.05 -5.13
CA LEU A 145 -6.35 5.27 -5.37
C LEU A 145 -7.77 4.89 -5.81
N TYR A 146 -8.78 5.40 -5.13
CA TYR A 146 -10.19 5.10 -5.39
C TYR A 146 -10.72 5.87 -6.60
N SER A 147 -10.10 5.62 -7.76
CA SER A 147 -10.32 6.35 -9.01
C SER A 147 -11.72 6.19 -9.60
N GLN A 148 -12.50 5.22 -9.11
CA GLN A 148 -13.92 5.08 -9.48
C GLN A 148 -14.84 6.01 -8.68
N VAL A 149 -14.37 6.53 -7.54
CA VAL A 149 -15.15 7.37 -6.62
C VAL A 149 -14.77 8.84 -6.74
N VAL A 150 -13.46 9.13 -6.77
CA VAL A 150 -12.90 10.49 -6.89
C VAL A 150 -11.83 10.54 -8.00
N PRO A 151 -12.24 10.38 -9.28
CA PRO A 151 -11.32 10.29 -10.41
C PRO A 151 -10.40 11.49 -10.57
N ASN A 152 -10.86 12.72 -10.38
CA ASN A 152 -10.03 13.92 -10.58
C ASN A 152 -8.95 14.03 -9.51
N THR A 153 -9.32 13.78 -8.25
CA THR A 153 -8.39 13.78 -7.12
C THR A 153 -7.34 12.67 -7.29
N CYS A 154 -7.78 11.47 -7.70
CA CYS A 154 -6.88 10.36 -7.98
C CYS A 154 -5.96 10.64 -9.18
N ASN A 155 -6.48 11.25 -10.25
CA ASN A 155 -5.70 11.63 -11.44
C ASN A 155 -4.57 12.58 -11.06
N ASN A 156 -4.86 13.60 -10.25
CA ASN A 156 -3.86 14.54 -9.75
C ASN A 156 -2.71 13.82 -9.03
N PHE A 157 -3.04 13.01 -8.03
CA PHE A 157 -2.02 12.28 -7.27
C PHE A 157 -1.24 11.30 -8.15
N TRP A 158 -1.92 10.62 -9.07
CA TRP A 158 -1.32 9.64 -9.97
C TRP A 158 -0.33 10.26 -10.95
N HIS A 159 -0.67 11.40 -11.58
CA HIS A 159 0.22 12.10 -12.50
C HIS A 159 1.44 12.69 -11.78
N LEU A 160 1.26 13.24 -10.58
CA LEU A 160 2.37 13.73 -9.76
C LEU A 160 3.31 12.59 -9.31
N CYS A 161 2.78 11.39 -9.03
CA CYS A 161 3.62 10.21 -8.81
C CYS A 161 4.36 9.78 -10.08
N ARG A 162 3.71 9.85 -11.25
CA ARG A 162 4.29 9.44 -12.53
C ARG A 162 5.34 10.42 -13.06
N GLY A 163 5.18 11.71 -12.78
CA GLY A 163 6.06 12.78 -13.26
C GLY A 163 5.98 13.01 -14.78
N ASP A 164 4.81 12.79 -15.39
CA ASP A 164 4.62 12.83 -16.85
C ASP A 164 4.07 14.16 -17.40
N LEU A 165 3.97 15.20 -16.55
CA LEU A 165 3.36 16.49 -16.90
C LEU A 165 4.37 17.57 -17.31
N GLY A 166 5.67 17.31 -17.18
CA GLY A 166 6.73 18.29 -17.44
C GLY A 166 6.82 19.37 -16.36
N SER A 167 7.21 20.58 -16.77
CA SER A 167 7.48 21.70 -15.86
C SER A 167 6.56 22.89 -16.12
N VAL A 168 6.22 23.62 -15.05
CA VAL A 168 5.49 24.90 -15.10
C VAL A 168 6.40 26.06 -14.67
N SER A 169 6.07 27.28 -15.09
CA SER A 169 6.67 28.48 -14.51
C SER A 169 6.17 28.64 -13.09
N ALA A 170 7.03 28.50 -12.08
CA ALA A 170 6.64 28.76 -10.70
C ALA A 170 6.26 30.24 -10.53
N ASP A 171 5.24 30.51 -9.70
CA ASP A 171 4.94 31.87 -9.27
C ASP A 171 6.16 32.43 -8.54
N THR A 172 6.60 33.63 -8.93
CA THR A 172 7.68 34.34 -8.25
C THR A 172 7.08 35.31 -7.25
N ASP A 173 7.35 35.13 -5.97
CA ASP A 173 6.97 36.09 -4.91
C ASP A 173 7.78 37.42 -4.97
N GLY A 174 8.47 37.71 -6.08
CA GLY A 174 9.31 38.89 -6.27
C GLY A 174 9.96 39.00 -7.65
N GLU A 175 10.76 40.07 -7.86
CA GLU A 175 11.52 40.34 -9.09
C GLU A 175 12.67 39.34 -9.27
N GLY A 176 12.39 38.21 -9.93
CA GLY A 176 13.38 37.21 -10.31
C GLY A 176 12.89 36.37 -11.48
N GLU A 177 13.80 35.72 -12.20
CA GLU A 177 13.42 34.80 -13.28
C GLU A 177 12.68 33.58 -12.71
N ALA A 178 11.50 33.29 -13.25
CA ALA A 178 10.72 32.12 -12.90
C ALA A 178 11.46 30.85 -13.36
N GLN A 179 12.18 30.19 -12.45
CA GLN A 179 12.74 28.87 -12.74
C GLN A 179 11.63 27.81 -12.89
N PRO A 180 11.80 26.85 -13.81
CA PRO A 180 10.83 25.78 -14.02
C PRO A 180 10.65 24.93 -12.76
N LEU A 181 9.40 24.59 -12.47
CA LEU A 181 9.00 23.65 -11.43
C LEU A 181 8.49 22.37 -12.08
N GLU A 182 9.12 21.23 -11.80
CA GLU A 182 8.66 19.92 -12.25
C GLU A 182 7.42 19.49 -11.46
N LEU A 183 6.39 19.03 -12.17
CA LEU A 183 5.16 18.52 -11.55
C LEU A 183 5.33 17.05 -11.15
N THR A 184 6.09 16.82 -10.08
CA THR A 184 6.34 15.47 -9.53
C THR A 184 6.51 15.47 -8.01
N TYR A 185 6.14 14.37 -7.37
CA TYR A 185 6.46 14.14 -5.95
C TYR A 185 7.93 13.79 -5.71
N LYS A 186 8.68 13.37 -6.73
CA LYS A 186 10.09 13.05 -6.59
C LYS A 186 10.88 14.27 -6.11
N GLY A 187 11.63 14.11 -5.03
CA GLY A 187 12.39 15.18 -4.39
C GLY A 187 11.58 16.01 -3.38
N SER A 188 10.25 15.90 -3.35
CA SER A 188 9.43 16.57 -2.33
C SER A 188 9.54 15.88 -0.96
N ASN A 189 9.11 16.58 0.10
CA ASN A 189 9.28 16.13 1.47
C ASN A 189 7.96 15.83 2.18
N PHE A 190 8.05 15.01 3.24
CA PHE A 190 7.09 15.04 4.34
C PHE A 190 7.47 16.20 5.26
N PHE A 191 6.62 17.23 5.31
CA PHE A 191 6.94 18.52 5.92
C PHE A 191 6.28 18.73 7.28
N ARG A 192 5.30 17.89 7.67
CA ARG A 192 4.61 18.02 8.95
C ARG A 192 4.13 16.67 9.47
N ILE A 193 4.30 16.45 10.77
CA ILE A 193 3.86 15.24 11.47
C ILE A 193 3.08 15.66 12.71
N LEU A 194 1.89 15.10 12.89
CA LEU A 194 1.15 15.17 14.13
C LEU A 194 1.05 13.77 14.72
N HIS A 195 1.80 13.53 15.81
CA HIS A 195 1.76 12.24 16.50
C HIS A 195 0.32 11.89 16.90
N GLU A 196 0.00 10.60 16.86
CA GLU A 196 -1.38 10.09 17.02
C GLU A 196 -2.42 10.64 16.02
N ALA A 197 -2.01 11.18 14.87
CA ALA A 197 -2.97 11.70 13.88
C ALA A 197 -2.60 11.34 12.44
N TRP A 198 -1.54 11.96 11.89
CA TRP A 198 -1.17 11.83 10.48
C TRP A 198 0.26 12.28 10.21
N VAL A 199 0.75 11.93 9.02
CA VAL A 199 1.95 12.50 8.39
C VAL A 199 1.53 13.24 7.12
N MET A 200 2.11 14.41 6.84
CA MET A 200 1.81 15.25 5.67
C MET A 200 3.05 15.44 4.81
N GLY A 201 2.85 15.43 3.50
CA GLY A 201 3.90 15.66 2.53
C GLY A 201 3.36 16.08 1.17
N GLY A 202 4.26 16.11 0.19
CA GLY A 202 3.88 16.36 -1.21
C GLY A 202 3.67 17.83 -1.57
N ASP A 203 4.20 18.76 -0.79
CA ASP A 203 4.38 20.13 -1.30
C ASP A 203 5.50 20.10 -2.35
N ILE A 204 5.11 20.13 -3.62
CA ILE A 204 6.03 20.08 -4.75
C ILE A 204 6.61 21.45 -5.09
N SER A 205 6.22 22.53 -4.40
CA SER A 205 6.87 23.82 -4.56
C SER A 205 8.30 23.79 -4.03
N ARG A 206 9.11 24.81 -4.37
CA ARG A 206 10.55 24.81 -4.09
C ARG A 206 10.92 24.69 -2.62
N ASP A 207 10.08 25.22 -1.72
CA ASP A 207 10.41 25.24 -0.29
C ASP A 207 10.05 23.92 0.41
N HIS A 208 9.19 23.11 -0.20
CA HIS A 208 8.71 21.84 0.35
C HIS A 208 8.24 21.94 1.82
N ASN A 209 7.59 23.06 2.18
CA ASN A 209 7.32 23.42 3.57
C ASN A 209 5.81 23.40 3.92
N GLY A 210 4.95 23.11 2.95
CA GLY A 210 3.51 23.01 3.11
C GLY A 210 2.74 24.27 2.76
N ASN A 211 3.40 25.37 2.36
CA ASN A 211 2.75 26.64 2.00
C ASN A 211 2.49 26.79 0.50
N GLY A 212 2.93 25.82 -0.32
CA GLY A 212 2.78 25.85 -1.75
C GLY A 212 2.07 24.63 -2.31
N GLY A 213 2.38 24.35 -3.58
CA GLY A 213 1.91 23.19 -4.31
C GLY A 213 1.24 23.57 -5.62
N TYR A 214 1.34 22.65 -6.58
CA TYR A 214 0.58 22.68 -7.82
C TYR A 214 -0.15 21.35 -8.01
N SER A 215 -1.24 21.38 -8.74
CA SER A 215 -1.96 20.20 -9.20
C SER A 215 -1.65 19.93 -10.67
N CYS A 216 -2.09 18.77 -11.17
CA CYS A 216 -2.05 18.49 -12.60
C CYS A 216 -2.99 19.37 -13.45
N TYR A 217 -3.85 20.17 -12.80
CA TYR A 217 -4.85 21.04 -13.44
C TYR A 217 -4.49 22.54 -13.37
N GLY A 218 -3.30 22.87 -12.87
CA GLY A 218 -2.91 24.24 -12.52
C GLY A 218 -2.68 24.38 -11.01
N ARG A 219 -2.90 25.56 -10.44
CA ARG A 219 -2.56 25.81 -9.03
C ARG A 219 -3.44 25.02 -8.05
N TYR A 220 -4.76 25.06 -8.23
CA TYR A 220 -5.72 24.39 -7.35
C TYR A 220 -6.82 23.67 -8.13
N PHE A 221 -7.51 22.73 -7.48
CA PHE A 221 -8.73 22.10 -7.96
C PHE A 221 -9.76 21.89 -6.83
N PRO A 222 -11.07 21.84 -7.16
CA PRO A 222 -12.13 21.78 -6.14
C PRO A 222 -12.20 20.44 -5.41
N ASN A 223 -12.89 20.42 -4.27
CA ASN A 223 -13.21 19.20 -3.54
C ASN A 223 -14.18 18.35 -4.38
N GLU A 224 -13.81 17.11 -4.66
CA GLU A 224 -14.59 16.25 -5.56
C GLU A 224 -15.75 15.52 -4.86
N SER A 225 -15.48 14.87 -3.73
CA SER A 225 -16.47 14.14 -2.94
C SER A 225 -15.95 13.83 -1.54
N TYR A 226 -16.88 13.68 -0.57
CA TYR A 226 -16.58 13.25 0.80
C TYR A 226 -17.08 11.82 1.09
N ALA A 227 -17.30 11.00 0.04
CA ALA A 227 -17.86 9.66 0.17
C ALA A 227 -16.95 8.65 0.88
N ILE A 228 -15.63 8.90 0.89
CA ILE A 228 -14.64 8.01 1.52
C ILE A 228 -14.41 8.47 2.97
N PRO A 229 -14.66 7.61 3.97
CA PRO A 229 -14.45 7.97 5.37
C PRO A 229 -12.98 7.85 5.78
N HIS A 230 -12.63 8.56 6.85
CA HIS A 230 -11.36 8.44 7.57
C HIS A 230 -11.50 7.45 8.72
N ASP A 231 -11.76 6.19 8.41
CA ASP A 231 -12.18 5.17 9.38
C ASP A 231 -11.05 4.24 9.86
N ALA A 232 -9.84 4.37 9.31
CA ALA A 232 -8.71 3.51 9.62
C ALA A 232 -7.37 4.23 9.46
N PRO A 233 -6.28 3.75 10.09
CA PRO A 233 -4.91 4.11 9.74
C PRO A 233 -4.63 3.84 8.26
N GLY A 234 -3.79 4.65 7.61
CA GLY A 234 -3.38 4.48 6.23
C GLY A 234 -4.36 5.02 5.19
N VAL A 235 -5.43 5.73 5.59
CA VAL A 235 -6.25 6.51 4.64
C VAL A 235 -5.44 7.71 4.15
N VAL A 236 -5.47 7.94 2.83
CA VAL A 236 -4.78 9.04 2.15
C VAL A 236 -5.80 10.09 1.72
N GLY A 237 -5.53 11.36 2.01
CA GLY A 237 -6.39 12.46 1.62
C GLY A 237 -5.64 13.76 1.32
N MET A 238 -6.34 14.70 0.69
CA MET A 238 -5.77 15.98 0.25
C MET A 238 -5.68 16.97 1.40
N CYS A 239 -4.55 17.65 1.52
CA CYS A 239 -4.45 18.85 2.32
C CYS A 239 -5.06 20.03 1.54
N ASN A 240 -5.80 20.89 2.24
CA ASN A 240 -6.25 22.16 1.70
C ASN A 240 -6.27 23.22 2.83
N ASP A 241 -6.05 24.48 2.45
CA ASP A 241 -6.09 25.61 3.39
C ASP A 241 -7.51 26.17 3.52
N ASN A 242 -8.31 26.01 2.46
CA ASN A 242 -9.72 26.40 2.38
C ASN A 242 -10.50 25.42 1.50
N GLU A 243 -11.82 25.53 1.50
CA GLU A 243 -12.66 24.81 0.55
C GLU A 243 -12.19 25.04 -0.89
N ASP A 244 -12.16 23.98 -1.70
CA ASP A 244 -11.78 23.99 -3.11
C ASP A 244 -10.36 24.46 -3.46
N THR A 245 -9.41 24.31 -2.52
CA THR A 245 -8.00 24.67 -2.72
C THR A 245 -7.05 23.47 -2.71
N ASN A 246 -7.49 22.31 -3.20
CA ASN A 246 -6.61 21.14 -3.28
C ASN A 246 -5.49 21.37 -4.30
N ALA A 247 -4.26 20.97 -3.98
CA ALA A 247 -3.10 21.06 -4.87
C ALA A 247 -2.35 19.72 -4.95
N SER A 248 -1.15 19.63 -4.36
CA SER A 248 -0.33 18.41 -4.32
C SER A 248 -0.13 17.88 -2.91
N SER A 249 -0.20 18.73 -1.90
CA SER A 249 -0.04 18.32 -0.51
C SER A 249 -1.10 17.29 -0.09
N PHE A 250 -0.66 16.22 0.56
CA PHE A 250 -1.49 15.10 1.01
C PHE A 250 -1.13 14.71 2.46
N TYR A 251 -2.03 13.99 3.11
CA TYR A 251 -1.76 13.33 4.39
C TYR A 251 -2.00 11.83 4.32
N ILE A 252 -1.34 11.10 5.21
CA ILE A 252 -1.61 9.70 5.53
C ILE A 252 -2.00 9.63 7.00
N THR A 253 -3.17 9.09 7.28
CA THR A 253 -3.68 8.94 8.65
C THR A 253 -2.96 7.83 9.41
N MET A 254 -2.78 8.00 10.73
CA MET A 254 -2.21 6.98 11.62
C MET A 254 -3.27 6.30 12.50
N LYS A 255 -4.51 6.80 12.47
CA LYS A 255 -5.67 6.23 13.14
C LYS A 255 -6.95 6.64 12.42
N ALA A 256 -8.09 6.12 12.87
CA ALA A 256 -9.39 6.63 12.44
C ALA A 256 -9.55 8.11 12.84
N MET A 257 -9.89 8.96 11.88
CA MET A 257 -9.99 10.41 12.01
C MET A 257 -11.36 10.91 11.55
N SER A 258 -12.42 10.32 12.08
CA SER A 258 -13.81 10.58 11.65
C SER A 258 -14.25 12.05 11.69
N TRP A 259 -13.60 12.88 12.50
CA TRP A 259 -13.83 14.33 12.54
C TRP A 259 -13.43 15.07 11.24
N MET A 260 -12.60 14.45 10.39
CA MET A 260 -12.20 14.95 9.07
C MET A 260 -13.25 14.66 7.99
N ASN A 261 -14.21 13.77 8.26
CA ASN A 261 -15.27 13.43 7.31
C ASN A 261 -16.12 14.66 6.97
N GLY A 262 -16.41 14.84 5.68
CA GLY A 262 -17.14 16.00 5.18
C GLY A 262 -16.35 17.32 5.16
N ARG A 263 -15.05 17.28 5.48
CA ARG A 263 -14.17 18.46 5.49
C ARG A 263 -12.99 18.31 4.54
N TYR A 264 -12.41 17.12 4.50
CA TYR A 264 -11.26 16.80 3.64
C TYR A 264 -11.60 15.64 2.71
N VAL A 265 -11.10 15.70 1.48
CA VAL A 265 -11.28 14.64 0.49
C VAL A 265 -10.26 13.53 0.75
N ALA A 266 -10.74 12.38 1.24
CA ALA A 266 -9.99 11.13 1.17
C ALA A 266 -10.12 10.54 -0.24
N PHE A 267 -9.04 10.01 -0.78
CA PHE A 267 -9.01 9.51 -2.16
C PHE A 267 -8.32 8.16 -2.34
N GLY A 268 -7.79 7.58 -1.27
CA GLY A 268 -7.12 6.30 -1.36
C GLY A 268 -6.69 5.75 -0.02
N ARG A 269 -5.89 4.69 -0.09
CA ARG A 269 -5.31 4.03 1.08
C ARG A 269 -3.92 3.48 0.79
N VAL A 270 -3.08 3.42 1.80
CA VAL A 270 -1.88 2.57 1.80
C VAL A 270 -2.32 1.12 1.71
N ILE A 271 -1.66 0.33 0.86
CA ILE A 271 -1.84 -1.12 0.71
C ILE A 271 -0.57 -1.92 1.02
N ASP A 272 0.58 -1.26 1.04
CA ASP A 272 1.89 -1.81 1.43
C ASP A 272 2.79 -0.68 1.96
N GLY A 273 3.71 -0.99 2.87
CA GLY A 273 4.66 -0.03 3.45
C GLY A 273 4.12 0.81 4.62
N MET A 274 3.18 0.28 5.41
CA MET A 274 2.71 0.98 6.63
C MET A 274 3.81 1.15 7.68
N ASP A 275 4.76 0.22 7.75
CA ASP A 275 5.97 0.30 8.57
C ASP A 275 6.86 1.50 8.18
N VAL A 276 6.90 1.86 6.89
CA VAL A 276 7.57 3.07 6.42
C VAL A 276 6.82 4.32 6.90
N VAL A 277 5.49 4.31 6.87
CA VAL A 277 4.66 5.42 7.37
C VAL A 277 4.83 5.58 8.89
N GLU A 278 4.87 4.47 9.64
CA GLU A 278 5.17 4.45 11.08
C GLU A 278 6.57 5.00 11.35
N ALA A 279 7.58 4.60 10.58
CA ALA A 279 8.94 5.13 10.71
C ALA A 279 9.04 6.64 10.42
N ILE A 280 8.20 7.19 9.53
CA ILE A 280 8.05 8.63 9.33
C ILE A 280 7.39 9.26 10.54
N HIS A 281 6.28 8.69 11.01
CA HIS A 281 5.50 9.18 12.15
C HIS A 281 6.29 9.22 13.46
N ASP A 282 7.22 8.29 13.67
CA ASP A 282 8.09 8.20 14.85
C ASP A 282 9.25 9.22 14.85
N VAL A 283 9.42 10.00 13.78
CA VAL A 283 10.43 11.06 13.75
C VAL A 283 10.05 12.19 14.69
N ASP A 284 10.99 12.57 15.57
CA ASP A 284 10.85 13.72 16.45
C ASP A 284 10.47 14.99 15.69
N VAL A 285 9.56 15.78 16.25
CA VAL A 285 9.08 17.03 15.65
C VAL A 285 9.50 18.26 16.43
N LYS A 286 9.66 19.37 15.72
CA LYS A 286 9.83 20.71 16.30
C LYS A 286 8.48 21.22 16.83
N HIS A 287 8.50 22.35 17.52
CA HIS A 287 7.30 22.97 18.09
C HIS A 287 6.19 23.24 17.04
N ASN A 288 6.56 23.55 15.81
CA ASN A 288 5.63 23.78 14.69
C ASN A 288 5.20 22.49 13.97
N GLN A 289 5.43 21.31 14.54
CA GLN A 289 5.12 19.99 13.98
C GLN A 289 5.93 19.64 12.72
N SER A 290 6.94 20.43 12.34
CA SER A 290 7.88 20.04 11.28
C SER A 290 8.85 18.97 11.78
N PRO A 291 9.22 17.97 10.96
CA PRO A 291 10.19 16.96 11.34
C PRO A 291 11.55 17.55 11.72
N CYS A 292 12.23 16.94 12.69
CA CYS A 292 13.63 17.25 13.03
C CYS A 292 14.62 16.66 12.01
N LYS A 293 14.20 15.66 11.24
CA LYS A 293 14.97 14.99 10.18
C LYS A 293 14.38 15.28 8.82
N THR A 294 15.21 15.26 7.78
CA THR A 294 14.69 15.43 6.41
C THR A 294 14.08 14.13 5.95
N ILE A 295 12.81 14.17 5.54
CA ILE A 295 12.06 12.99 5.07
C ILE A 295 11.66 13.23 3.62
N THR A 296 12.33 12.57 2.69
CA THR A 296 12.24 12.86 1.25
C THR A 296 11.64 11.68 0.48
N ILE A 297 10.74 12.00 -0.45
CA ILE A 297 10.27 11.08 -1.48
C ILE A 297 11.35 11.01 -2.56
N THR A 298 12.31 10.10 -2.37
CA THR A 298 13.49 9.97 -3.25
C THR A 298 13.16 9.48 -4.66
N ASP A 299 12.09 8.70 -4.80
CA ASP A 299 11.57 8.27 -6.09
C ASP A 299 10.08 7.97 -5.97
N CYS A 300 9.34 8.05 -7.06
CA CYS A 300 7.92 7.71 -7.08
C CYS A 300 7.50 7.23 -8.47
N GLY A 301 6.37 6.55 -8.53
CA GLY A 301 5.86 6.04 -9.79
C GLY A 301 4.48 5.42 -9.67
N VAL A 302 4.08 4.76 -10.75
CA VAL A 302 2.80 4.08 -10.87
C VAL A 302 3.02 2.59 -11.07
N ILE A 303 2.06 1.76 -10.68
CA ILE A 303 2.09 0.34 -11.04
C ILE A 303 1.42 0.21 -12.40
N ASP A 304 2.20 -0.20 -13.40
CA ASP A 304 1.64 -0.51 -14.70
C ASP A 304 0.92 -1.86 -14.66
N LEU A 305 -0.37 -1.81 -14.96
CA LEU A 305 -1.26 -2.97 -14.97
C LEU A 305 -1.59 -3.44 -16.39
N THR A 306 -1.02 -2.84 -17.44
CA THR A 306 -1.15 -3.40 -18.80
C THR A 306 -0.39 -4.73 -18.90
N ASP A 307 -0.91 -5.64 -19.72
CA ASP A 307 -0.22 -6.89 -20.03
C ASP A 307 0.96 -6.58 -20.97
N ASP A 308 2.16 -7.04 -20.60
CA ASP A 308 3.32 -7.11 -21.50
C ASP A 308 3.25 -8.37 -22.37
#